data_AF-A0A822D816-F1
#
_entry.id   AF-A0A822D816-F1
#
_cell.length_a   1.000
_cell.length_b   1.000
_cell.length_c   1.000
_cell.angle_alpha   90.00
_cell.angle_beta   90.00
_cell.angle_gamma   90.00
#
_symmetry.space_group_name_H-M   'P 1'
#
loop_
_entity.id
_entity.type
_entity.pdbx_description
1 polymer ?
#
loop_
_entity_poly.entity_id
_entity_poly.type
_entity_poly.pdbx_seq_one_letter_code
_entity_poly.pdbx_strand_id
1 'polypeptide(L)'
;KISIESHLGVPPRVFRPQVRKKYRDIEERISHITDNNRTIIDLYKGVKGPNATRETRMEVVAWIAVCKFSCKLEGGFVRDWVVGNDISRPANPLPSPKHW
;
A
#
# COMPACT_ATOMS: atom_id res chain seq x y z
N LYS A 1 11.99 -6.96 -12.77
CA LYS A 1 12.92 -6.99 -11.62
C LYS A 1 12.65 -5.69 -10.84
N ILE A 2 11.88 -5.74 -9.76
CA ILE A 2 11.56 -4.53 -8.98
C ILE A 2 12.79 -4.24 -8.12
N SER A 3 13.58 -3.23 -8.48
CA SER A 3 14.66 -2.70 -7.64
C SER A 3 14.06 -1.58 -6.79
N ILE A 4 13.94 -1.84 -5.50
CA ILE A 4 13.66 -0.81 -4.50
C ILE A 4 15.02 -0.30 -4.06
N GLU A 5 15.47 0.84 -4.59
CA GLU A 5 16.68 1.49 -4.11
C GLU A 5 16.43 1.96 -2.68
N SER A 6 17.20 1.41 -1.73
CA SER A 6 17.14 1.82 -0.34
C SER A 6 18.18 2.93 -0.13
N HIS A 7 17.74 4.12 0.23
CA HIS A 7 18.63 5.22 0.64
C HIS A 7 19.36 4.96 1.98
N LEU A 8 19.31 3.73 2.51
CA LEU A 8 19.91 3.31 3.78
C LEU A 8 21.13 2.38 3.60
N GLY A 9 21.58 2.14 2.36
CA GLY A 9 22.77 1.30 2.08
C GLY A 9 22.58 -0.19 2.38
N VAL A 10 21.37 -0.62 2.76
CA VAL A 10 21.04 -2.02 3.00
C VAL A 10 20.29 -2.55 1.78
N PRO A 11 20.87 -3.46 0.97
CA PRO A 11 20.19 -3.98 -0.20
C PRO A 11 18.88 -4.67 0.23
N PRO A 12 17.79 -4.53 -0.55
CA PRO A 12 16.53 -5.18 -0.24
C PRO A 12 16.75 -6.68 -0.06
N ARG A 13 16.26 -7.25 1.04
CA ARG A 13 16.38 -8.69 1.30
C ARG A 13 15.62 -9.44 0.19
N VAL A 14 16.36 -10.08 -0.70
CA VAL A 14 15.78 -10.91 -1.75
C VAL A 14 15.26 -12.19 -1.09
N PHE A 15 13.94 -12.31 -1.01
CA PHE A 15 13.30 -13.52 -0.49
C PHE A 15 13.52 -14.70 -1.45
N ARG A 16 13.70 -15.91 -0.88
CA ARG A 16 13.76 -17.15 -1.66
C ARG A 16 12.46 -17.35 -2.46
N PRO A 17 12.49 -17.96 -3.66
CA PRO A 17 11.30 -18.13 -4.50
C PRO A 17 10.11 -18.80 -3.81
N GLN A 18 10.35 -19.78 -2.92
CA GLN A 18 9.27 -20.43 -2.15
C GLN A 18 8.55 -19.46 -1.22
N VAL A 19 9.29 -18.50 -0.66
CA VAL A 19 8.78 -17.46 0.24
C VAL A 19 8.02 -16.40 -0.55
N ARG A 20 8.49 -16.02 -1.75
CA ARG A 20 7.77 -15.08 -2.63
C ARG A 20 6.40 -15.60 -3.04
N LYS A 21 6.29 -16.90 -3.35
CA LYS A 21 5.01 -17.54 -3.69
C LYS A 21 3.99 -17.44 -2.54
N LYS A 22 4.45 -17.44 -1.29
CA LYS A 22 3.60 -17.31 -0.09
C LYS A 22 3.04 -15.89 0.10
N TYR A 23 3.70 -14.87 -0.44
CA TYR A 23 3.39 -13.45 -0.21
C TYR A 23 3.09 -12.69 -1.51
N ARG A 24 2.58 -13.39 -2.52
CA ARG A 24 2.32 -12.82 -3.85
C ARG A 24 1.36 -11.63 -3.80
N ASP A 25 0.35 -11.72 -2.95
CA ASP A 25 -0.65 -10.67 -2.72
C ASP A 25 -0.02 -9.40 -2.12
N ILE A 26 0.94 -9.56 -1.20
CA ILE A 26 1.72 -8.43 -0.65
C ILE A 26 2.59 -7.81 -1.74
N GLU A 27 3.28 -8.62 -2.55
CA GLU A 27 4.11 -8.12 -3.65
C GLU A 27 3.27 -7.38 -4.70
N GLU A 28 2.07 -7.85 -4.99
CA GLU A 28 1.12 -7.20 -5.91
C GLU A 28 0.68 -5.84 -5.36
N ARG A 29 0.27 -5.75 -4.08
CA ARG A 29 -0.06 -4.46 -3.44
C ARG A 29 1.11 -3.49 -3.43
N ILE A 30 2.32 -3.97 -3.13
CA ILE A 30 3.53 -3.14 -3.23
C ILE A 30 3.70 -2.64 -4.66
N SER A 31 3.56 -3.51 -5.66
CA SER A 31 3.70 -3.12 -7.07
C SER A 31 2.71 -2.02 -7.46
N HIS A 32 1.45 -2.11 -7.01
CA HIS A 32 0.42 -1.12 -7.26
C HIS A 32 0.76 0.27 -6.70
N ILE A 33 1.33 0.34 -5.49
CA ILE A 33 1.66 1.63 -4.86
C ILE A 33 3.02 2.18 -5.31
N THR A 34 3.87 1.37 -5.95
CA THR A 34 5.18 1.78 -6.48
C THR A 34 5.22 1.94 -8.01
N ASP A 35 4.10 1.75 -8.72
CA ASP A 35 4.06 1.83 -10.18
C ASP A 35 4.10 3.29 -10.66
N ASN A 36 5.28 3.78 -11.01
CA ASN A 36 5.48 5.16 -11.48
C ASN A 36 4.73 5.51 -12.77
N ASN A 37 4.16 4.53 -13.50
CA ASN A 37 3.49 4.76 -14.77
C ASN A 37 1.97 4.99 -14.65
N ARG A 38 1.41 4.96 -13.44
CA ARG A 38 -0.04 5.21 -13.25
C ARG A 38 -0.44 6.60 -13.78
N THR A 39 -1.52 6.62 -14.56
CA THR A 39 -2.07 7.85 -15.14
C THR A 39 -3.10 8.50 -14.23
N ILE A 40 -3.41 9.79 -14.47
CA ILE A 40 -4.48 10.50 -13.74
C ILE A 40 -5.83 9.77 -13.88
N ILE A 41 -6.09 9.13 -15.02
CA ILE A 41 -7.32 8.37 -15.26
C ILE A 41 -7.40 7.15 -14.33
N ASP A 42 -6.28 6.47 -14.11
CA ASP A 42 -6.21 5.31 -13.21
C ASP A 42 -6.45 5.73 -11.76
N LEU A 43 -5.86 6.86 -11.34
CA LEU A 43 -6.10 7.44 -10.02
C LEU A 43 -7.57 7.83 -9.84
N TYR A 44 -8.18 8.46 -10.85
CA TYR A 44 -9.60 8.82 -10.80
C TYR A 44 -10.48 7.59 -10.63
N LYS A 45 -10.24 6.54 -11.42
CA LYS A 45 -10.97 5.26 -11.31
C LYS A 45 -10.87 4.68 -9.89
N GLY A 46 -9.68 4.75 -9.27
CA GLY A 46 -9.44 4.24 -7.93
C GLY A 46 -10.10 5.06 -6.81
N VAL A 47 -10.33 6.36 -7.01
CA VAL A 47 -10.89 7.24 -5.95
C VAL A 47 -12.39 7.50 -6.13
N LYS A 48 -12.82 7.77 -7.37
CA LYS A 48 -14.18 8.23 -7.72
C LYS A 48 -14.85 7.41 -8.82
N GLY A 49 -14.19 6.37 -9.34
CA GLY A 49 -14.79 5.49 -10.34
C GLY A 49 -15.97 4.69 -9.77
N PRO A 50 -16.80 4.10 -10.65
CA PRO A 50 -17.96 3.31 -10.24
C PRO A 50 -17.60 2.08 -9.38
N ASN A 51 -16.37 1.58 -9.51
CA ASN A 51 -15.84 0.46 -8.73
C ASN A 51 -14.86 0.91 -7.63
N ALA A 52 -14.84 2.19 -7.27
CA ALA A 52 -13.92 2.70 -6.25
C ALA A 52 -14.32 2.18 -4.86
N THR A 53 -13.42 1.45 -4.23
CA THR A 53 -13.58 0.93 -2.87
C THR A 53 -12.67 1.69 -1.89
N ARG A 54 -12.75 1.33 -0.60
CA ARG A 54 -11.80 1.84 0.39
C ARG A 54 -10.38 1.42 0.03
N GLU A 55 -10.21 0.17 -0.40
CA GLU A 55 -8.93 -0.42 -0.75
C GLU A 55 -8.30 0.32 -1.92
N THR A 56 -9.05 0.56 -3.01
CA THR A 56 -8.52 1.30 -4.16
C THR A 56 -8.20 2.76 -3.82
N ARG A 57 -8.92 3.37 -2.87
CA ARG A 57 -8.60 4.71 -2.35
C ARG A 57 -7.30 4.71 -1.54
N MET A 58 -7.10 3.71 -0.69
CA MET A 58 -5.88 3.55 0.09
C MET A 58 -4.66 3.28 -0.81
N GLU A 59 -4.83 2.50 -1.88
CA GLU A 59 -3.80 2.33 -2.92
C GLU A 59 -3.39 3.68 -3.53
N VAL A 60 -4.38 4.51 -3.89
CA VAL A 60 -4.11 5.80 -4.53
C VAL A 60 -3.41 6.75 -3.56
N VAL A 61 -3.82 6.80 -2.29
CA VAL A 61 -3.15 7.63 -1.27
C VAL A 61 -1.69 7.19 -1.07
N ALA A 62 -1.46 5.89 -0.93
CA ALA A 62 -0.11 5.33 -0.80
C ALA A 62 0.75 5.64 -2.02
N TRP A 63 0.19 5.47 -3.22
CA TRP A 63 0.87 5.80 -4.46
C TRP A 63 1.25 7.27 -4.54
N ILE A 64 0.36 8.19 -4.17
CA ILE A 64 0.66 9.63 -4.17
C ILE A 64 1.83 9.91 -3.20
N ALA A 65 1.78 9.37 -1.99
CA ALA A 65 2.85 9.55 -1.01
C ALA A 65 4.21 9.07 -1.57
N VAL A 66 4.26 7.85 -2.12
CA VAL A 66 5.51 7.23 -2.58
C VAL A 66 5.99 7.81 -3.92
N CYS A 67 5.13 7.86 -4.93
CA CYS A 67 5.52 8.18 -6.31
C CYS A 67 5.47 9.68 -6.64
N LYS A 68 4.69 10.50 -5.91
CA LYS A 68 4.62 11.95 -6.16
C LYS A 68 5.40 12.78 -5.15
N PHE A 69 5.40 12.37 -3.89
CA PHE A 69 6.07 13.10 -2.82
C PHE A 69 7.35 12.41 -2.31
N SER A 70 7.72 11.26 -2.88
CA SER A 70 8.90 10.49 -2.47
C SER A 70 8.92 10.18 -0.97
N CYS A 71 7.75 10.01 -0.36
CA CYS A 71 7.59 9.68 1.04
C CYS A 71 7.83 8.19 1.29
N LYS A 72 8.17 7.87 2.53
CA LYS A 72 8.16 6.50 3.05
C LYS A 72 6.86 6.25 3.80
N LEU A 73 6.27 5.08 3.60
CA LEU A 73 5.12 4.61 4.35
C LEU A 73 5.60 3.65 5.43
N GLU A 74 5.21 3.91 6.67
CA GLU A 74 5.66 3.15 7.84
C GLU A 74 4.49 2.89 8.81
N GLY A 75 4.71 2.02 9.79
CA GLY A 75 3.78 1.79 10.90
C GLY A 75 2.49 1.05 10.51
N GLY A 76 1.37 1.50 11.09
CA GLY A 76 0.08 0.80 11.01
C GLY A 76 -0.44 0.62 9.59
N PHE A 77 -0.20 1.59 8.71
CA PHE A 77 -0.60 1.48 7.29
C PHE A 77 0.02 0.25 6.62
N VAL A 78 1.33 0.05 6.78
CA VAL A 78 2.04 -1.09 6.16
C VAL A 78 1.56 -2.40 6.76
N ARG A 79 1.43 -2.47 8.09
CA ARG A 79 0.99 -3.69 8.79
C ARG A 79 -0.44 -4.08 8.40
N ASP A 80 -1.37 -3.14 8.43
CA ASP A 80 -2.79 -3.43 8.33
C ASP A 80 -3.24 -3.54 6.86
N TRP A 81 -2.70 -2.69 5.99
CA TRP A 81 -3.16 -2.60 4.60
C TRP A 81 -2.22 -3.33 3.61
N VAL A 82 -0.91 -3.08 3.65
CA VAL A 82 0.04 -3.73 2.72
C VAL A 82 0.21 -5.22 3.06
N VAL A 83 0.37 -5.54 4.34
CA VAL A 83 0.63 -6.92 4.81
C VAL A 83 -0.66 -7.65 5.20
N GLY A 84 -1.54 -6.99 5.98
CA GLY A 84 -2.72 -7.60 6.60
C GLY A 84 -3.95 -7.79 5.69
N ASN A 85 -3.91 -7.27 4.45
CA ASN A 85 -5.02 -7.34 3.49
C ASN A 85 -6.34 -6.74 4.02
N ASP A 86 -6.27 -5.82 5.01
CA ASP A 86 -7.40 -5.11 5.64
C ASP A 86 -8.60 -6.02 6.03
N ILE A 87 -8.36 -7.31 6.32
CA ILE A 87 -9.44 -8.29 6.62
C ILE A 87 -10.08 -8.01 7.99
N SER A 88 -9.29 -7.47 8.93
CA SER A 88 -9.75 -7.15 10.27
C SER A 88 -10.28 -5.72 10.32
N ARG A 89 -11.50 -5.51 9.81
CA ARG A 89 -12.31 -4.39 10.29
C ARG A 89 -12.56 -4.68 11.77
N PRO A 90 -12.13 -3.85 12.74
CA PRO A 90 -12.69 -3.96 14.07
C PRO A 90 -14.20 -3.74 13.90
N ALA A 91 -15.00 -4.77 14.20
CA ALA A 91 -16.45 -4.72 14.07
C ALA A 91 -17.06 -3.61 14.94
N ASN A 92 -16.31 -3.17 15.95
CA ASN A 92 -16.65 -2.06 16.81
C ASN A 92 -15.90 -0.80 16.34
N PRO A 93 -16.60 0.29 15.96
CA PRO A 93 -15.94 1.59 15.89
C PRO A 93 -15.33 1.85 17.26
N LEU A 94 -14.03 2.19 17.29
CA LEU A 94 -13.41 2.74 18.49
C LEU A 94 -14.31 3.88 18.97
N PRO A 95 -14.66 3.93 20.27
CA PRO A 95 -15.45 5.05 20.77
C PRO A 95 -14.73 6.33 20.35
N SER A 96 -15.49 7.26 19.77
CA SER A 96 -14.99 8.58 19.42
C SER A 96 -14.17 9.11 20.60
N PRO A 97 -13.01 9.73 20.37
CA PRO A 97 -12.25 10.33 21.46
C PRO A 97 -13.14 11.39 22.09
N LYS A 98 -13.78 11.03 23.21
CA LYS A 98 -14.52 11.95 24.05
C LYS A 98 -13.46 12.71 24.82
N HIS A 99 -13.23 13.93 24.34
CA HIS A 99 -12.45 15.00 24.98
C HIS A 99 -10.93 14.81 24.96
N TRP A 100 -10.29 15.83 24.38
CA TRP A 100 -8.87 16.17 24.52
C TRP A 100 -8.65 16.82 25.90
#